data_AF-A0A7W0ZZD2-F1
#
_entry.id   AF-A0A7W0ZZD2-F1
#
_cell.length_a   1.000
_cell.length_b   1.000
_cell.length_c   1.000
_cell.angle_alpha   90.00
_cell.angle_beta   90.00
_cell.angle_gamma   90.00
#
_symmetry.space_group_name_H-M   'P 1'
#
loop_
_entity.id
_entity.type
_entity.pdbx_description
1 polymer ?
#
loop_
_entity_poly.entity_id
_entity_poly.type
_entity_poly.pdbx_seq_one_letter_code
_entity_poly.pdbx_strand_id
1 'polypeptide(L)'
;MKHESKTTGWSFDCPLNPGGTPPPGGIVLKNVRHDGHNFAKDIRVIALWLEIERRDASGRATTSFKRVRVLDSSNYFTVSTVRTLEPKEIVQQSPASPGGARPTKKVFKYLKEVDSALYYDKYFSDVQRNHIAYGVAATYDAPDLMAKLAVENCDQAGISIEQIFLFSQYSSHPKHEPSGALPAARFHPFVHYKFIGNQAFDPKRAHTRVKSIRFDYRLHLTIDRHHDVAMNAALKPLQNQAGLFADRDSALHAVYKGGIWYKQREGISEGAFEAVEKPLLFEVWAFGLVKGFPRSLYAVPDPDDEPGMDLRCWDNVHWWGARGGELPSAPGAFHAAHIHWRWGSASHLAASGPPFEPDTWPSDLASKKTGGAIFDFSPLVDPSIFSQTIRVAIVVNSPQLDPDLKRPEDLTEDDWKSLFHPARRPRPFPYGEGEDIVLWYSTEVLQQVAGYAVNLDLGPRDVSLASRDVTHLYRADRQGTVFLHGIFFAHDAEPDPSYVTNFSLGSNEKAYWPRSAVEVATSQRWFRPAE
;
A
#
# COMPACT_ATOMS: atom_id res chain seq x y z
N MET A 1 21.95 13.57 -2.01
CA MET A 1 22.03 13.44 -3.48
C MET A 1 20.74 14.03 -4.05
N LYS A 2 20.82 14.85 -5.10
CA LYS A 2 19.63 15.38 -5.79
C LYS A 2 19.35 14.54 -7.02
N HIS A 3 18.09 14.20 -7.24
CA HIS A 3 17.63 13.38 -8.36
C HIS A 3 16.61 14.16 -9.18
N GLU A 4 16.75 14.13 -10.50
CA GLU A 4 15.83 14.73 -11.45
C GLU A 4 15.81 13.89 -12.72
N SER A 5 14.67 13.25 -12.97
CA SER A 5 14.46 12.40 -14.15
C SER A 5 13.58 13.15 -15.15
N LYS A 6 14.20 13.68 -16.20
CA LYS A 6 13.47 14.31 -17.31
C LYS A 6 12.54 13.34 -18.04
N THR A 7 12.85 12.04 -18.00
CA THR A 7 12.07 11.01 -18.69
C THR A 7 10.78 10.68 -17.95
N THR A 8 10.82 10.64 -16.62
CA THR A 8 9.64 10.31 -15.81
C THR A 8 8.96 11.51 -15.18
N GLY A 9 9.56 12.71 -15.24
CA GLY A 9 9.05 13.93 -14.61
C GLY A 9 9.34 14.03 -13.11
N TRP A 10 9.86 12.98 -12.47
CA TRP A 10 10.10 12.94 -11.03
C TRP A 10 11.39 13.64 -10.61
N SER A 11 11.33 14.35 -9.49
CA SER A 11 12.50 14.91 -8.80
C SER A 11 12.38 14.74 -7.29
N PHE A 12 13.51 14.56 -6.61
CA PHE A 12 13.57 14.42 -5.15
C PHE A 12 14.99 14.59 -4.63
N ASP A 13 15.11 14.84 -3.33
CA ASP A 13 16.35 14.75 -2.59
C ASP A 13 16.44 13.37 -1.89
N CYS A 14 17.57 12.71 -2.02
CA CYS A 14 17.90 11.49 -1.27
C CYS A 14 19.10 11.78 -0.36
N PRO A 15 18.90 12.15 0.91
CA PRO A 15 20.01 12.36 1.86
C PRO A 15 20.84 11.08 2.02
N LEU A 16 22.17 11.22 2.08
CA LEU A 16 23.11 10.10 2.21
C LEU A 16 24.16 10.41 3.28
N ASN A 17 24.64 9.37 3.95
CA ASN A 17 25.80 9.43 4.83
C ASN A 17 27.11 9.56 4.04
N PRO A 18 28.23 9.93 4.70
CA PRO A 18 29.56 9.74 4.12
C PRO A 18 29.74 8.30 3.66
N GLY A 19 30.20 8.11 2.41
CA GLY A 19 30.29 6.78 1.77
C GLY A 19 29.08 6.39 0.94
N GLY A 20 28.03 7.22 0.88
CA GLY A 20 26.90 7.03 -0.04
C GLY A 20 25.85 6.02 0.44
N THR A 21 25.90 5.61 1.70
CA THR A 21 24.87 4.77 2.32
C THR A 21 23.66 5.60 2.78
N PRO A 22 22.46 5.00 2.92
CA PRO A 22 21.30 5.65 3.52
C PRO A 22 21.53 6.09 4.98
N PRO A 23 20.81 7.12 5.47
CA PRO A 23 20.76 7.47 6.90
C PRO A 23 20.10 6.36 7.74
N PRO A 24 20.14 6.46 9.09
CA PRO A 24 19.36 5.57 9.96
C PRO A 24 17.87 5.56 9.59
N GLY A 25 17.29 4.37 9.45
CA GLY A 25 15.91 4.16 8.98
C GLY A 25 15.82 3.76 7.51
N GLY A 26 16.93 3.82 6.79
CA GLY A 26 17.02 3.40 5.40
C GLY A 26 16.96 4.57 4.43
N ILE A 27 16.56 4.32 3.18
CA ILE A 27 16.41 5.37 2.18
C ILE A 27 15.28 6.30 2.60
N VAL A 28 15.58 7.60 2.57
CA VAL A 28 14.65 8.69 2.81
C VAL A 28 14.55 9.52 1.54
N LEU A 29 13.33 9.72 1.04
CA LEU A 29 13.06 10.66 -0.04
C LEU A 29 12.52 11.95 0.55
N LYS A 30 13.11 13.09 0.20
CA LYS A 30 12.64 14.42 0.59
C LYS A 30 12.29 15.27 -0.63
N ASN A 31 11.41 16.25 -0.45
CA ASN A 31 11.03 17.21 -1.49
C ASN A 31 10.63 16.51 -2.81
N VAL A 32 9.81 15.47 -2.70
CA VAL A 32 9.39 14.64 -3.83
C VAL A 32 8.37 15.42 -4.66
N ARG A 33 8.64 15.50 -5.96
CA ARG A 33 7.84 16.23 -6.95
C ARG A 33 7.71 15.47 -8.24
N HIS A 34 6.67 15.79 -9.00
CA HIS A 34 6.49 15.32 -10.37
C HIS A 34 6.08 16.51 -11.25
N ASP A 35 6.83 16.79 -12.32
CA ASP A 35 6.59 17.91 -13.25
C ASP A 35 6.37 19.26 -12.55
N GLY A 36 7.12 19.50 -11.47
CA GLY A 36 7.03 20.70 -10.65
C GLY A 36 5.94 20.68 -9.57
N HIS A 37 5.01 19.73 -9.61
CA HIS A 37 3.99 19.56 -8.58
C HIS A 37 4.55 18.94 -7.31
N ASN A 38 4.12 19.45 -6.16
CA ASN A 38 4.48 18.85 -4.87
C ASN A 38 3.74 17.52 -4.68
N PHE A 39 4.49 16.49 -4.30
CA PHE A 39 3.95 15.17 -3.96
C PHE A 39 4.14 14.84 -2.48
N ALA A 40 5.36 14.97 -1.96
CA ALA A 40 5.66 14.70 -0.55
C ALA A 40 6.86 15.50 -0.02
N LYS A 41 6.78 15.92 1.24
CA LYS A 41 7.93 16.47 1.98
C LYS A 41 8.93 15.37 2.32
N ASP A 42 8.43 14.22 2.73
CA ASP A 42 9.23 13.10 3.25
C ASP A 42 8.51 11.75 3.04
N ILE A 43 9.25 10.74 2.59
CA ILE A 43 8.78 9.35 2.51
C ILE A 43 9.91 8.42 2.96
N ARG A 44 9.62 7.55 3.92
CA ARG A 44 10.61 6.59 4.45
C ARG A 44 9.97 5.37 5.09
N VAL A 45 10.75 4.31 5.20
CA VAL A 45 10.52 3.21 6.15
C VAL A 45 11.06 3.67 7.51
N ILE A 46 10.33 3.39 8.59
CA ILE A 46 10.74 3.74 9.96
C ILE A 46 11.13 2.50 10.74
N ALA A 47 10.50 1.36 10.45
CA ALA A 47 10.69 0.16 11.25
C ALA A 47 10.58 -1.13 10.43
N LEU A 48 11.39 -2.09 10.83
CA LEU A 48 11.23 -3.51 10.58
C LEU A 48 10.89 -4.19 11.90
N TRP A 49 9.82 -4.97 11.93
CA TRP A 49 9.44 -5.78 13.07
C TRP A 49 9.54 -7.26 12.73
N LEU A 50 10.00 -8.05 13.68
CA LEU A 50 9.97 -9.50 13.65
C LEU A 50 9.22 -9.99 14.87
N GLU A 51 8.12 -10.72 14.65
CA GLU A 51 7.54 -11.55 15.70
C GLU A 51 8.14 -12.95 15.63
N ILE A 52 8.68 -13.42 16.74
CA ILE A 52 9.35 -14.71 16.86
C ILE A 52 8.54 -15.57 17.82
N GLU A 53 8.19 -16.76 17.37
CA GLU A 53 7.45 -17.75 18.15
C GLU A 53 8.39 -18.85 18.64
N ARG A 54 8.29 -19.20 19.92
CA ARG A 54 8.96 -20.36 20.53
C ARG A 54 8.06 -21.57 20.46
N ARG A 55 8.64 -22.70 20.07
CA ARG A 55 7.99 -24.01 20.02
C ARG A 55 8.73 -25.00 20.89
N ASP A 56 7.98 -25.85 21.57
CA ASP A 56 8.57 -26.99 22.28
C ASP A 56 9.04 -28.08 21.30
N ALA A 57 9.61 -29.16 21.83
CA ALA A 57 10.07 -30.28 21.00
C ALA A 57 8.94 -31.04 20.28
N SER A 58 7.68 -30.87 20.70
CA SER A 58 6.52 -31.41 19.98
C SER A 58 6.05 -30.51 18.83
N GLY A 59 6.66 -29.32 18.70
CA GLY A 59 6.28 -28.31 17.73
C GLY A 59 5.11 -27.44 18.18
N ARG A 60 4.64 -27.54 19.43
CA ARG A 60 3.57 -26.69 19.95
C ARG A 60 4.11 -25.29 20.27
N ALA A 61 3.39 -24.26 19.84
CA ALA A 61 3.70 -22.88 20.20
C ALA A 61 3.54 -22.66 21.71
N THR A 62 4.53 -22.05 22.36
CA THR A 62 4.52 -21.80 23.82
C THR A 62 4.44 -20.31 24.14
N THR A 63 5.21 -19.48 23.44
CA THR A 63 5.27 -18.03 23.62
C THR A 63 5.66 -17.35 22.31
N SER A 64 5.37 -16.06 22.17
CA SER A 64 5.98 -15.22 21.13
C SER A 64 6.54 -13.94 21.73
N PHE A 65 7.46 -13.31 21.01
CA PHE A 65 8.02 -12.02 21.37
C PHE A 65 8.39 -11.25 20.11
N LYS A 66 8.38 -9.92 20.21
CA LYS A 66 8.67 -9.04 19.09
C LYS A 66 10.03 -8.35 19.22
N ARG A 67 10.61 -8.02 18.07
CA ARG A 67 11.86 -7.28 17.94
C ARG A 67 11.69 -6.22 16.85
N VAL A 68 11.90 -4.96 17.21
CA VAL A 68 11.94 -3.84 16.25
C VAL A 68 13.38 -3.56 15.84
N ARG A 69 13.61 -3.32 14.57
CA ARG A 69 14.90 -2.97 14.00
C ARG A 69 14.72 -1.78 13.07
N VAL A 70 15.73 -0.93 13.04
CA VAL A 70 15.85 0.17 12.10
C VAL A 70 16.79 -0.28 10.99
N LEU A 71 16.50 0.09 9.75
CA LEU A 71 17.31 -0.30 8.59
C LEU A 71 18.61 0.53 8.57
N ASP A 72 19.62 0.09 9.32
CA ASP A 72 20.91 0.75 9.42
C ASP A 72 22.05 -0.19 9.85
N SER A 73 23.29 0.30 9.74
CA SER A 73 24.48 -0.49 10.07
C SER A 73 24.70 -0.73 11.56
N SER A 74 24.12 0.09 12.44
CA SER A 74 24.17 -0.13 13.90
C SER A 74 23.23 -1.24 14.36
N ASN A 75 22.24 -1.60 13.56
CA ASN A 75 21.22 -2.60 13.84
C ASN A 75 21.50 -3.94 13.14
N TYR A 76 22.79 -4.31 13.08
CA TYR A 76 23.31 -5.59 12.57
C TYR A 76 23.31 -5.79 11.05
N PHE A 77 22.84 -4.81 10.28
CA PHE A 77 22.86 -4.88 8.82
C PHE A 77 24.20 -4.46 8.22
N THR A 78 24.62 -5.16 7.18
CA THR A 78 25.55 -4.62 6.19
C THR A 78 24.72 -3.83 5.18
N VAL A 79 25.01 -2.54 5.03
CA VAL A 79 24.20 -1.62 4.22
C VAL A 79 24.95 -1.25 2.95
N SER A 80 24.31 -1.44 1.79
CA SER A 80 24.90 -1.04 0.51
C SER A 80 24.89 0.49 0.33
N THR A 81 25.73 0.97 -0.58
CA THR A 81 25.54 2.32 -1.12
C THR A 81 24.19 2.43 -1.82
N VAL A 82 23.58 3.60 -1.80
CA VAL A 82 22.36 3.86 -2.59
C VAL A 82 22.70 3.82 -4.06
N ARG A 83 21.97 2.99 -4.81
CA ARG A 83 22.09 2.86 -6.27
C ARG A 83 20.96 3.62 -6.95
N THR A 84 21.29 4.36 -7.99
CA THR A 84 20.29 5.00 -8.86
C THR A 84 19.85 4.03 -9.94
N LEU A 85 18.54 3.95 -10.18
CA LEU A 85 17.90 3.08 -11.14
C LEU A 85 17.46 3.91 -12.34
N GLU A 86 18.27 3.88 -13.40
CA GLU A 86 18.00 4.65 -14.62
C GLU A 86 17.94 3.71 -15.84
N PRO A 87 16.88 3.78 -16.65
CA PRO A 87 16.79 3.02 -17.87
C PRO A 87 17.78 3.61 -18.87
N LYS A 88 18.66 2.75 -19.40
CA LYS A 88 19.62 3.16 -20.42
C LYS A 88 18.90 3.36 -21.75
N GLU A 89 19.03 4.55 -22.34
CA GLU A 89 18.51 4.83 -23.69
C GLU A 89 19.17 3.88 -24.70
N ILE A 90 18.37 3.28 -25.56
CA ILE A 90 18.80 2.47 -26.69
C ILE A 90 18.24 3.08 -27.98
N VAL A 91 19.12 3.25 -28.97
CA VAL A 91 18.72 3.75 -30.29
C VAL A 91 18.18 2.57 -31.09
N GLN A 92 16.85 2.45 -31.18
CA GLN A 92 16.25 1.49 -32.08
C GLN A 92 16.14 2.11 -33.48
N GLN A 93 16.88 1.58 -34.43
CA GLN A 93 16.69 1.94 -35.84
C GLN A 93 15.42 1.26 -36.34
N SER A 94 14.38 2.05 -36.60
CA SER A 94 13.19 1.55 -37.29
C SER A 94 13.56 1.10 -38.72
N PRO A 95 12.93 0.02 -39.25
CA PRO A 95 13.09 -0.34 -40.65
C PRO A 95 12.83 0.88 -41.54
N ALA A 96 13.70 1.13 -42.51
CA ALA A 96 13.53 2.25 -43.42
C ALA A 96 12.23 2.06 -44.22
N SER A 97 11.34 3.05 -44.17
CA SER A 97 10.32 3.16 -45.21
C SER A 97 11.01 3.53 -46.53
N PRO A 98 10.61 2.96 -47.69
CA PRO A 98 11.24 3.29 -48.96
C PRO A 98 11.15 4.80 -49.23
N GLY A 99 12.31 5.48 -49.30
CA GLY A 99 12.42 6.91 -49.66
C GLY A 99 12.32 7.94 -48.53
N GLY A 100 12.19 7.52 -47.26
CA GLY A 100 12.08 8.44 -46.12
C GLY A 100 13.28 8.40 -45.17
N ALA A 101 13.62 9.55 -44.55
CA ALA A 101 14.55 9.60 -43.43
C ALA A 101 14.02 8.71 -42.28
N ARG A 102 14.89 7.91 -41.66
CA ARG A 102 14.50 7.00 -40.57
C ARG A 102 14.16 7.83 -39.32
N PRO A 103 12.91 7.82 -38.81
CA PRO A 103 12.66 8.38 -37.49
C PRO A 103 13.40 7.53 -36.46
N THR A 104 14.35 8.13 -35.76
CA THR A 104 14.98 7.54 -34.58
C THR A 104 13.96 7.58 -33.44
N LYS A 105 13.43 6.41 -33.06
CA LYS A 105 12.59 6.30 -31.87
C LYS A 105 13.49 6.08 -30.66
N LYS A 106 13.34 6.89 -29.62
CA LYS A 106 13.96 6.62 -28.33
C LYS A 106 13.25 5.44 -27.68
N VAL A 107 14.00 4.40 -27.38
CA VAL A 107 13.55 3.23 -26.64
C VAL A 107 14.46 3.08 -25.44
N PHE A 108 13.97 2.46 -24.38
CA PHE A 108 14.68 2.32 -23.12
C PHE A 108 14.94 0.85 -22.83
N LYS A 109 16.15 0.53 -22.36
CA LYS A 109 16.44 -0.82 -21.89
C LYS A 109 15.56 -1.13 -20.68
N TYR A 110 14.95 -2.32 -20.70
CA TYR A 110 14.20 -2.85 -19.56
C TYR A 110 15.02 -2.78 -18.28
N LEU A 111 14.45 -2.16 -17.25
CA LEU A 111 15.02 -2.07 -15.92
C LEU A 111 14.55 -3.29 -15.12
N LYS A 112 15.46 -4.21 -14.78
CA LYS A 112 15.11 -5.48 -14.13
C LYS A 112 14.42 -5.28 -12.78
N GLU A 113 14.71 -4.20 -12.09
CA GLU A 113 14.09 -3.83 -10.82
C GLU A 113 12.57 -3.62 -10.93
N VAL A 114 12.06 -3.38 -12.15
CA VAL A 114 10.62 -3.38 -12.43
C VAL A 114 10.01 -4.77 -12.21
N ASP A 115 10.77 -5.86 -12.30
CA ASP A 115 10.29 -7.21 -11.96
C ASP A 115 9.85 -7.29 -10.49
N SER A 116 10.44 -6.48 -9.60
CA SER A 116 10.03 -6.39 -8.19
C SER A 116 8.62 -5.80 -8.04
N ALA A 117 8.10 -5.15 -9.08
CA ALA A 117 6.70 -4.68 -9.14
C ALA A 117 5.71 -5.79 -9.53
N LEU A 118 6.17 -7.01 -9.85
CA LEU A 118 5.35 -8.15 -10.26
C LEU A 118 4.33 -7.78 -11.36
N TYR A 119 3.02 -7.96 -11.12
CA TYR A 119 1.93 -7.67 -12.08
C TYR A 119 1.82 -6.20 -12.48
N TYR A 120 2.55 -5.31 -11.80
CA TYR A 120 2.59 -3.88 -12.08
C TYR A 120 3.77 -3.49 -12.97
N ASP A 121 4.51 -4.44 -13.54
CA ASP A 121 5.58 -4.15 -14.50
C ASP A 121 5.11 -3.24 -15.66
N LYS A 122 3.87 -3.41 -16.10
CA LYS A 122 3.22 -2.59 -17.12
C LYS A 122 3.03 -1.13 -16.71
N TYR A 123 2.99 -0.82 -15.41
CA TYR A 123 2.86 0.55 -14.90
C TYR A 123 4.08 1.39 -15.26
N PHE A 124 5.18 0.72 -15.55
CA PHE A 124 6.43 1.31 -15.97
C PHE A 124 6.61 1.24 -17.48
N SER A 125 5.54 1.02 -18.26
CA SER A 125 5.61 0.97 -19.72
C SER A 125 4.74 2.04 -20.37
N ASP A 126 5.21 2.62 -21.47
CA ASP A 126 4.37 3.49 -22.30
C ASP A 126 3.38 2.68 -23.16
N VAL A 127 2.51 3.38 -23.90
CA VAL A 127 1.52 2.73 -24.79
C VAL A 127 2.17 1.92 -25.93
N GLN A 128 3.47 2.12 -26.18
CA GLN A 128 4.28 1.32 -27.11
C GLN A 128 5.14 0.25 -26.41
N ARG A 129 4.90 -0.01 -25.12
CA ARG A 129 5.63 -0.95 -24.25
C ARG A 129 7.11 -0.63 -24.05
N ASN A 130 7.53 0.63 -24.22
CA ASN A 130 8.87 1.04 -23.79
C ASN A 130 8.86 1.17 -22.27
N HIS A 131 9.75 0.46 -21.57
CA HIS A 131 9.81 0.52 -20.11
C HIS A 131 10.54 1.78 -19.64
N ILE A 132 9.77 2.71 -19.09
CA ILE A 132 10.19 4.01 -18.57
C ILE A 132 9.96 3.99 -17.06
N ALA A 133 11.04 3.73 -16.33
CA ALA A 133 11.09 3.77 -14.88
C ALA A 133 12.21 4.70 -14.42
N TYR A 134 12.17 5.15 -13.18
CA TYR A 134 13.29 5.78 -12.49
C TYR A 134 13.25 5.31 -11.05
N GLY A 135 14.36 5.36 -10.32
CA GLY A 135 14.32 4.98 -8.92
C GLY A 135 15.63 5.06 -8.18
N VAL A 136 15.56 4.69 -6.91
CA VAL A 136 16.72 4.46 -6.05
C VAL A 136 16.50 3.20 -5.22
N ALA A 137 17.58 2.51 -4.88
CA ALA A 137 17.53 1.31 -4.06
C ALA A 137 18.75 1.15 -3.15
N ALA A 138 18.59 0.37 -2.08
CA ALA A 138 19.67 -0.04 -1.20
C ALA A 138 19.34 -1.41 -0.58
N THR A 139 20.37 -2.20 -0.32
CA THR A 139 20.26 -3.49 0.36
C THR A 139 20.74 -3.41 1.81
N TYR A 140 20.11 -4.22 2.65
CA TYR A 140 20.38 -4.36 4.07
C TYR A 140 20.47 -5.85 4.37
N ASP A 141 21.69 -6.35 4.53
CA ASP A 141 21.96 -7.78 4.69
C ASP A 141 22.37 -8.10 6.13
N ALA A 142 21.63 -8.99 6.78
CA ALA A 142 21.92 -9.49 8.12
C ALA A 142 21.82 -11.03 8.14
N PRO A 143 22.79 -11.75 7.54
CA PRO A 143 22.73 -13.20 7.34
C PRO A 143 22.75 -14.04 8.62
N ASP A 144 23.22 -13.45 9.72
CA ASP A 144 23.34 -14.03 11.05
C ASP A 144 22.48 -13.30 12.09
N LEU A 145 21.44 -12.58 11.63
CA LEU A 145 20.59 -11.77 12.50
C LEU A 145 20.06 -12.57 13.69
N MET A 146 19.52 -13.77 13.47
CA MET A 146 18.90 -14.55 14.56
C MET A 146 19.92 -14.93 15.64
N ALA A 147 21.17 -15.22 15.26
CA ALA A 147 22.25 -15.46 16.22
C ALA A 147 22.58 -14.20 17.03
N LYS A 148 22.68 -13.04 16.37
CA LYS A 148 22.91 -11.73 17.02
C LYS A 148 21.75 -11.31 17.93
N LEU A 149 20.53 -11.79 17.64
CA LEU A 149 19.35 -11.61 18.49
C LEU A 149 19.29 -12.58 19.68
N ALA A 150 20.27 -13.47 19.84
CA ALA A 150 20.26 -14.58 20.79
C ALA A 150 19.00 -15.45 20.67
N VAL A 151 18.55 -15.67 19.43
CA VAL A 151 17.39 -16.52 19.11
C VAL A 151 17.90 -17.92 18.80
N GLU A 152 17.76 -18.82 19.77
CA GLU A 152 18.27 -20.19 19.67
C GLU A 152 17.43 -21.07 18.72
N ASN A 153 18.12 -21.96 17.99
CA ASN A 153 17.52 -22.97 17.12
C ASN A 153 16.38 -22.43 16.25
N CYS A 154 16.61 -21.28 15.61
CA CYS A 154 15.64 -20.67 14.69
C CYS A 154 15.67 -21.34 13.33
N ASP A 155 14.52 -21.46 12.67
CA ASP A 155 14.43 -21.99 11.30
C ASP A 155 15.05 -21.04 10.24
N GLN A 156 15.24 -19.78 10.60
CA GLN A 156 15.99 -18.78 9.82
C GLN A 156 17.30 -18.42 10.52
N ALA A 157 18.36 -18.18 9.75
CA ALA A 157 19.63 -17.65 10.24
C ALA A 157 19.63 -16.11 10.23
N GLY A 158 18.99 -15.53 9.21
CA GLY A 158 19.04 -14.10 8.97
C GLY A 158 18.05 -13.62 7.93
N ILE A 159 18.24 -12.38 7.47
CA ILE A 159 17.37 -11.73 6.49
C ILE A 159 18.19 -10.84 5.56
N SER A 160 17.76 -10.74 4.31
CA SER A 160 18.17 -9.73 3.34
C SER A 160 16.95 -8.87 3.01
N ILE A 161 17.13 -7.56 2.99
CA ILE A 161 16.08 -6.58 2.68
C ILE A 161 16.58 -5.69 1.57
N GLU A 162 15.74 -5.44 0.58
CA GLU A 162 15.97 -4.43 -0.43
C GLU A 162 14.85 -3.39 -0.37
N GLN A 163 15.22 -2.15 -0.08
CA GLN A 163 14.30 -1.02 -0.15
C GLN A 163 14.45 -0.40 -1.54
N ILE A 164 13.33 -0.26 -2.26
CA ILE A 164 13.30 0.24 -3.63
C ILE A 164 12.22 1.31 -3.73
N PHE A 165 12.58 2.47 -4.23
CA PHE A 165 11.63 3.49 -4.65
C PHE A 165 11.62 3.55 -6.17
N LEU A 166 10.51 3.13 -6.78
CA LEU A 166 10.32 3.17 -8.24
C LEU A 166 9.28 4.20 -8.64
N PHE A 167 9.55 4.85 -9.76
CA PHE A 167 8.76 5.93 -10.31
C PHE A 167 8.45 5.64 -11.78
N SER A 168 7.21 5.85 -12.18
CA SER A 168 6.81 5.79 -13.59
C SER A 168 6.46 7.18 -14.10
N GLN A 169 6.47 7.33 -15.42
CA GLN A 169 5.94 8.52 -16.09
C GLN A 169 4.44 8.71 -15.84
N TYR A 170 3.96 9.91 -16.09
CA TYR A 170 2.54 10.21 -16.15
C TYR A 170 1.84 9.46 -17.29
N SER A 171 0.87 8.60 -16.95
CA SER A 171 0.21 7.76 -17.95
C SER A 171 -1.13 7.24 -17.45
N SER A 172 -2.12 7.11 -18.35
CA SER A 172 -3.37 6.38 -18.10
C SER A 172 -3.25 4.88 -18.44
N HIS A 173 -2.10 4.44 -18.94
CA HIS A 173 -1.82 3.06 -19.29
C HIS A 173 -0.81 2.39 -18.35
N PRO A 174 -1.13 1.19 -17.85
CA PRO A 174 -2.49 0.66 -17.74
C PRO A 174 -3.32 1.51 -16.77
N LYS A 175 -4.64 1.35 -16.88
CA LYS A 175 -5.62 2.06 -16.06
C LYS A 175 -5.39 1.69 -14.60
N HIS A 176 -5.29 2.70 -13.74
CA HIS A 176 -5.19 2.50 -12.29
C HIS A 176 -6.55 2.61 -11.58
N GLU A 177 -7.58 3.10 -12.30
CA GLU A 177 -8.94 3.24 -11.80
C GLU A 177 -10.04 2.70 -12.77
N PRO A 178 -11.33 2.42 -12.41
CA PRO A 178 -12.14 1.46 -13.18
C PRO A 178 -12.88 2.20 -14.30
N SER A 179 -13.19 3.47 -14.03
CA SER A 179 -13.43 4.53 -15.01
C SER A 179 -12.28 4.59 -16.01
N GLY A 180 -11.06 4.35 -15.55
CA GLY A 180 -9.88 4.17 -16.38
C GLY A 180 -9.55 5.38 -17.25
N ALA A 181 -10.01 6.56 -16.83
CA ALA A 181 -9.84 7.80 -17.57
C ALA A 181 -8.74 8.69 -16.96
N LEU A 182 -8.38 8.46 -15.69
CA LEU A 182 -7.44 9.33 -14.97
C LEU A 182 -5.99 8.92 -15.30
N PRO A 183 -5.20 9.75 -16.00
CA PRO A 183 -3.76 9.57 -16.03
C PRO A 183 -3.16 9.95 -14.67
N ALA A 184 -2.10 9.27 -14.29
CA ALA A 184 -1.38 9.55 -13.04
C ALA A 184 0.10 9.23 -13.21
N ALA A 185 0.94 9.95 -12.46
CA ALA A 185 2.28 9.52 -12.14
C ALA A 185 2.17 8.42 -11.08
N ARG A 186 3.10 7.46 -11.07
CA ARG A 186 3.04 6.36 -10.09
C ARG A 186 4.33 6.29 -9.31
N PHE A 187 4.19 6.11 -8.02
CA PHE A 187 5.28 5.95 -7.05
C PHE A 187 5.10 4.65 -6.29
N HIS A 188 6.16 3.86 -6.22
CA HIS A 188 6.13 2.51 -5.68
C HIS A 188 7.23 2.35 -4.60
N PRO A 189 6.87 2.47 -3.31
CA PRO A 189 7.79 2.35 -2.18
C PRO A 189 7.94 0.90 -1.72
N PHE A 190 8.57 0.07 -2.56
CA PHE A 190 8.71 -1.34 -2.28
C PHE A 190 9.72 -1.64 -1.17
N VAL A 191 9.39 -2.66 -0.39
CA VAL A 191 10.38 -3.42 0.37
C VAL A 191 10.27 -4.88 -0.03
N HIS A 192 11.33 -5.39 -0.64
CA HIS A 192 11.52 -6.81 -0.87
C HIS A 192 12.30 -7.40 0.28
N TYR A 193 11.85 -8.53 0.82
CA TYR A 193 12.55 -9.22 1.88
C TYR A 193 12.78 -10.68 1.51
N LYS A 194 13.84 -11.26 2.07
CA LYS A 194 14.17 -12.67 1.91
C LYS A 194 14.82 -13.20 3.18
N PHE A 195 14.19 -14.18 3.81
CA PHE A 195 14.80 -14.92 4.91
C PHE A 195 15.87 -15.89 4.40
N ILE A 196 16.93 -16.01 5.19
CA ILE A 196 18.04 -16.93 4.95
C ILE A 196 17.83 -18.12 5.87
N GLY A 197 17.66 -19.32 5.30
CA GLY A 197 17.40 -20.54 6.08
C GLY A 197 18.59 -20.95 6.94
N ASN A 198 18.32 -21.39 8.17
CA ASN A 198 19.36 -21.91 9.07
C ASN A 198 19.64 -23.39 8.80
N GLN A 199 20.85 -23.71 8.33
CA GLN A 199 21.26 -25.09 8.04
C GLN A 199 21.45 -25.94 9.31
N ALA A 200 21.64 -25.31 10.47
CA ALA A 200 21.79 -25.97 11.76
C ALA A 200 20.45 -26.11 12.52
N PHE A 201 19.33 -25.77 11.89
CA PHE A 201 18.00 -25.89 12.49
C PHE A 201 17.63 -27.36 12.74
N ASP A 202 17.21 -27.65 13.98
CA ASP A 202 16.71 -28.98 14.36
C ASP A 202 15.25 -28.88 14.85
N PRO A 203 14.26 -29.30 14.04
CA PRO A 203 12.85 -29.23 14.41
C PRO A 203 12.47 -30.22 15.52
N LYS A 204 13.33 -31.20 15.87
CA LYS A 204 13.06 -32.20 16.91
C LYS A 204 13.34 -31.68 18.32
N ARG A 205 13.95 -30.50 18.43
CA ARG A 205 14.25 -29.83 19.70
C ARG A 205 13.29 -28.66 19.88
N ALA A 206 13.26 -28.11 21.10
CA ALA A 206 12.69 -26.79 21.30
C ALA A 206 13.37 -25.82 20.33
N HIS A 207 12.56 -25.06 19.61
CA HIS A 207 13.02 -24.26 18.49
C HIS A 207 12.25 -22.95 18.40
N THR A 208 12.74 -22.05 17.57
CA THR A 208 12.06 -20.80 17.27
C THR A 208 11.80 -20.69 15.79
N ARG A 209 10.86 -19.83 15.43
CA ARG A 209 10.61 -19.45 14.05
C ARG A 209 10.13 -18.02 13.97
N VAL A 210 10.30 -17.42 12.80
CA VAL A 210 9.64 -16.14 12.50
C VAL A 210 8.15 -16.40 12.28
N LYS A 211 7.30 -15.77 13.10
CA LYS A 211 5.84 -15.83 12.99
C LYS A 211 5.31 -14.77 12.04
N SER A 212 5.84 -13.54 12.13
CA SER A 212 5.50 -12.47 11.21
C SER A 212 6.66 -11.51 11.02
N ILE A 213 6.61 -10.78 9.90
CA ILE A 213 7.48 -9.65 9.60
C ILE A 213 6.62 -8.44 9.26
N ARG A 214 6.92 -7.28 9.82
CA ARG A 214 6.14 -6.06 9.59
C ARG A 214 7.02 -4.89 9.22
N PHE A 215 6.58 -4.11 8.26
CA PHE A 215 7.25 -2.90 7.79
C PHE A 215 6.36 -1.70 8.05
N ASP A 216 6.88 -0.72 8.78
CA ASP A 216 6.18 0.53 9.09
C ASP A 216 6.77 1.66 8.25
N TYR A 217 5.91 2.34 7.50
CA TYR A 217 6.21 3.47 6.63
C TYR A 217 5.60 4.74 7.22
N ARG A 218 6.27 5.87 6.95
CA ARG A 218 5.72 7.20 7.16
C ARG A 218 5.81 7.99 5.86
N LEU A 219 4.69 8.60 5.50
CA LEU A 219 4.52 9.38 4.28
C LEU A 219 3.96 10.75 4.64
N HIS A 220 4.78 11.78 4.46
CA HIS A 220 4.39 13.17 4.63
C HIS A 220 3.99 13.74 3.27
N LEU A 221 2.84 13.30 2.78
CA LEU A 221 2.30 13.71 1.49
C LEU A 221 1.88 15.18 1.53
N THR A 222 2.30 15.94 0.52
CA THR A 222 2.02 17.36 0.38
C THR A 222 1.65 17.66 -1.05
N ILE A 223 0.39 17.42 -1.35
CA ILE A 223 -0.20 17.68 -2.64
C ILE A 223 -0.58 19.15 -2.72
N ASP A 224 -0.29 19.73 -3.88
CA ASP A 224 -0.67 21.08 -4.23
C ASP A 224 -2.20 21.31 -4.11
N ARG A 225 -2.58 22.58 -4.03
CA ARG A 225 -3.98 22.97 -3.88
C ARG A 225 -4.70 23.06 -5.22
N HIS A 226 -3.93 23.29 -6.27
CA HIS A 226 -4.39 23.56 -7.62
C HIS A 226 -3.52 22.80 -8.63
N HIS A 227 -4.08 22.41 -9.77
CA HIS A 227 -3.32 21.76 -10.84
C HIS A 227 -2.37 22.70 -11.60
N ASP A 228 -2.39 24.00 -11.30
CA ASP A 228 -1.52 25.00 -11.93
C ASP A 228 -0.40 25.35 -10.94
N VAL A 229 0.83 24.99 -11.30
CA VAL A 229 2.03 25.22 -10.47
C VAL A 229 2.25 26.71 -10.19
N ALA A 230 2.02 27.58 -11.17
CA ALA A 230 2.20 29.02 -11.01
C ALA A 230 1.13 29.61 -10.09
N MET A 231 -0.11 29.14 -10.19
CA MET A 231 -1.18 29.54 -9.26
C MET A 231 -0.87 29.10 -7.84
N ASN A 232 -0.39 27.87 -7.61
CA ASN A 232 0.01 27.43 -6.26
C ASN A 232 1.06 28.32 -5.63
N ALA A 233 2.02 28.84 -6.40
CA ALA A 233 3.05 29.74 -5.89
C ALA A 233 2.46 31.05 -5.32
N ALA A 234 1.28 31.47 -5.80
CA ALA A 234 0.56 32.64 -5.31
C ALA A 234 -0.45 32.31 -4.18
N LEU A 235 -0.83 31.04 -4.02
CA LEU A 235 -1.77 30.63 -2.98
C LEU A 235 -1.09 30.55 -1.62
N LYS A 236 -1.79 31.00 -0.58
CA LYS A 236 -1.38 30.72 0.79
C LYS A 236 -1.31 29.19 0.96
N PRO A 237 -0.21 28.64 1.49
CA PRO A 237 -0.14 27.22 1.82
C PRO A 237 -1.29 26.89 2.78
N LEU A 238 -2.23 26.08 2.30
CA LEU A 238 -3.10 25.29 3.16
C LEU A 238 -2.51 23.89 3.18
N GLN A 239 -2.58 23.21 4.32
CA GLN A 239 -2.09 21.85 4.40
C GLN A 239 -3.07 20.89 3.69
N ASN A 240 -2.78 19.61 3.77
CA ASN A 240 -3.52 18.59 3.06
C ASN A 240 -4.74 18.08 3.82
N GLN A 241 -5.62 17.45 3.08
CA GLN A 241 -6.76 16.69 3.59
C GLN A 241 -6.66 15.25 3.08
N ALA A 242 -7.33 14.35 3.78
CA ALA A 242 -7.40 12.95 3.40
C ALA A 242 -8.83 12.42 3.53
N GLY A 243 -9.08 11.27 2.90
CA GLY A 243 -10.32 10.53 2.99
C GLY A 243 -10.06 9.02 2.99
N LEU A 244 -10.93 8.28 3.67
CA LEU A 244 -10.94 6.82 3.67
C LEU A 244 -12.14 6.30 2.90
N PHE A 245 -11.93 5.23 2.14
CA PHE A 245 -12.92 4.66 1.23
C PHE A 245 -12.94 3.16 1.39
N ALA A 246 -14.13 2.58 1.49
CA ALA A 246 -14.36 1.15 1.49
C ALA A 246 -15.21 0.81 0.28
N ASP A 247 -14.67 -0.05 -0.57
CA ASP A 247 -15.27 -0.39 -1.84
C ASP A 247 -16.49 -1.29 -1.62
N ARG A 248 -17.45 -1.17 -2.52
CA ARG A 248 -18.55 -2.11 -2.62
C ARG A 248 -18.01 -3.30 -3.41
N ASP A 249 -17.75 -4.42 -2.74
CA ASP A 249 -17.13 -5.59 -3.38
C ASP A 249 -17.98 -6.20 -4.53
N SER A 250 -19.18 -5.70 -4.85
CA SER A 250 -20.05 -6.19 -5.94
C SER A 250 -19.90 -5.38 -7.23
N ALA A 251 -18.88 -5.70 -8.04
CA ALA A 251 -18.65 -5.05 -9.36
C ALA A 251 -19.87 -5.15 -10.31
N LEU A 252 -20.65 -6.24 -10.21
CA LEU A 252 -21.89 -6.43 -10.95
C LEU A 252 -22.93 -5.33 -10.66
N HIS A 253 -23.00 -4.79 -9.44
CA HIS A 253 -24.00 -3.79 -9.08
C HIS A 253 -23.67 -2.40 -9.62
N ALA A 254 -22.37 -2.03 -9.65
CA ALA A 254 -21.89 -0.79 -10.26
C ALA A 254 -22.12 -0.78 -11.77
N VAL A 255 -21.84 -1.90 -12.45
CA VAL A 255 -22.04 -2.04 -13.90
C VAL A 255 -23.53 -2.10 -14.27
N TYR A 256 -24.37 -2.82 -13.50
CA TYR A 256 -25.82 -2.89 -13.78
C TYR A 256 -26.55 -1.56 -13.54
N LYS A 257 -26.21 -0.81 -12.48
CA LYS A 257 -26.77 0.53 -12.24
C LYS A 257 -26.27 1.54 -13.29
N GLY A 258 -25.03 1.41 -13.76
CA GLY A 258 -24.49 2.24 -14.86
C GLY A 258 -25.09 1.92 -16.24
N GLY A 259 -25.60 0.69 -16.44
CA GLY A 259 -26.16 0.20 -17.71
C GLY A 259 -27.61 0.62 -18.00
N ILE A 260 -28.35 1.22 -17.05
CA ILE A 260 -29.67 1.79 -17.30
C ILE A 260 -29.49 3.28 -17.62
N TRP A 261 -29.39 3.56 -18.92
CA TRP A 261 -28.96 4.80 -19.61
C TRP A 261 -29.60 6.15 -19.21
N TYR A 262 -30.44 6.25 -18.17
CA TYR A 262 -31.19 7.47 -17.87
C TYR A 262 -31.04 8.03 -16.44
N LYS A 263 -30.23 7.44 -15.55
CA LYS A 263 -29.92 8.02 -14.21
C LYS A 263 -28.42 7.91 -13.85
N GLN A 264 -27.55 8.43 -14.71
CA GLN A 264 -26.12 8.09 -14.74
C GLN A 264 -25.22 8.76 -13.69
N ARG A 265 -25.62 9.84 -13.02
CA ARG A 265 -24.71 10.55 -12.07
C ARG A 265 -24.71 9.98 -10.64
N GLU A 266 -25.88 9.64 -10.11
CA GLU A 266 -26.01 9.13 -8.73
C GLU A 266 -25.58 7.64 -8.61
N GLY A 267 -25.64 6.88 -9.72
CA GLY A 267 -25.50 5.41 -9.68
C GLY A 267 -24.07 4.86 -9.61
N ILE A 268 -23.04 5.63 -10.02
CA ILE A 268 -21.65 5.13 -10.11
C ILE A 268 -20.94 5.20 -8.76
N SER A 269 -21.10 6.29 -8.00
CA SER A 269 -20.51 6.41 -6.66
C SER A 269 -21.23 5.52 -5.63
N GLU A 270 -22.57 5.41 -5.67
CA GLU A 270 -23.31 4.43 -4.85
C GLU A 270 -23.02 2.97 -5.26
N GLY A 271 -22.61 2.78 -6.52
CA GLY A 271 -22.19 1.50 -7.06
C GLY A 271 -20.78 1.11 -6.65
N ALA A 272 -19.87 2.09 -6.54
CA ALA A 272 -18.45 1.89 -6.32
C ALA A 272 -18.05 1.75 -4.84
N PHE A 273 -18.59 2.61 -3.96
CA PHE A 273 -18.25 2.60 -2.54
C PHE A 273 -19.42 2.17 -1.68
N GLU A 274 -19.13 1.36 -0.68
CA GLU A 274 -20.10 0.99 0.34
C GLU A 274 -19.91 1.85 1.60
N ALA A 275 -18.72 2.41 1.84
CA ALA A 275 -18.51 3.46 2.84
C ALA A 275 -17.45 4.49 2.42
N VAL A 276 -17.62 5.74 2.86
CA VAL A 276 -16.69 6.85 2.61
C VAL A 276 -16.64 7.75 3.84
N GLU A 277 -15.44 8.20 4.21
CA GLU A 277 -15.22 9.29 5.16
C GLU A 277 -14.33 10.37 4.51
N LYS A 278 -14.93 11.48 4.06
CA LYS A 278 -14.21 12.56 3.37
C LYS A 278 -14.84 13.96 3.59
N PRO A 279 -14.04 14.98 3.96
CA PRO A 279 -12.69 14.83 4.48
C PRO A 279 -12.76 14.09 5.82
N LEU A 280 -11.67 13.45 6.21
CA LEU A 280 -11.53 13.01 7.60
C LEU A 280 -11.63 14.25 8.50
N LEU A 281 -12.24 14.10 9.67
CA LEU A 281 -12.43 15.19 10.63
C LEU A 281 -11.48 15.10 11.83
N PHE A 282 -10.93 13.91 12.09
CA PHE A 282 -10.07 13.63 13.23
C PHE A 282 -8.96 12.66 12.85
N GLU A 283 -7.92 12.62 13.67
CA GLU A 283 -6.93 11.55 13.65
C GLU A 283 -7.61 10.17 13.69
N VAL A 284 -7.09 9.26 12.88
CA VAL A 284 -7.67 7.93 12.71
C VAL A 284 -6.59 6.88 12.65
N TRP A 285 -6.87 5.73 13.23
CA TRP A 285 -6.21 4.46 12.97
C TRP A 285 -7.26 3.46 12.50
N ALA A 286 -6.93 2.68 11.47
CA ALA A 286 -7.85 1.69 10.92
C ALA A 286 -7.11 0.53 10.24
N PHE A 287 -7.84 -0.55 9.98
CA PHE A 287 -7.37 -1.65 9.17
C PHE A 287 -7.72 -1.45 7.70
N GLY A 288 -6.75 -1.74 6.83
CA GLY A 288 -6.94 -1.88 5.40
C GLY A 288 -7.18 -3.33 4.98
N LEU A 289 -6.46 -4.27 5.59
CA LEU A 289 -6.62 -5.72 5.43
C LEU A 289 -6.28 -6.39 6.76
N VAL A 290 -6.91 -7.53 7.04
CA VAL A 290 -6.56 -8.37 8.20
C VAL A 290 -6.32 -9.79 7.71
N LYS A 291 -5.08 -10.29 7.85
CA LYS A 291 -4.68 -11.64 7.42
C LYS A 291 -4.98 -11.93 5.93
N GLY A 292 -4.94 -10.91 5.08
CA GLY A 292 -5.27 -10.98 3.65
C GLY A 292 -6.76 -10.84 3.33
N PHE A 293 -7.63 -10.70 4.34
CA PHE A 293 -9.08 -10.67 4.16
C PHE A 293 -9.70 -9.28 4.34
N PRO A 294 -10.75 -8.96 3.56
CA PRO A 294 -11.46 -7.67 3.59
C PRO A 294 -12.38 -7.48 4.81
N ARG A 295 -12.84 -8.60 5.37
CA ARG A 295 -13.77 -8.69 6.49
C ARG A 295 -13.26 -9.75 7.47
N SER A 296 -13.29 -9.46 8.77
CA SER A 296 -12.77 -10.38 9.79
C SER A 296 -13.54 -11.70 9.91
N LEU A 297 -14.72 -11.84 9.26
CA LEU A 297 -15.55 -13.05 9.33
C LEU A 297 -14.81 -14.36 8.98
N TYR A 298 -13.76 -14.30 8.16
CA TYR A 298 -12.98 -15.47 7.75
C TYR A 298 -11.73 -15.71 8.61
N ALA A 299 -11.31 -14.71 9.38
CA ALA A 299 -10.23 -14.88 10.33
C ALA A 299 -10.80 -15.51 11.61
N VAL A 300 -10.14 -16.54 12.14
CA VAL A 300 -10.30 -16.87 13.56
C VAL A 300 -9.96 -15.58 14.31
N PRO A 301 -10.89 -15.04 15.13
CA PRO A 301 -10.57 -13.92 16.01
C PRO A 301 -9.31 -14.30 16.77
N ASP A 302 -8.34 -13.39 16.80
CA ASP A 302 -7.26 -13.55 17.76
C ASP A 302 -7.92 -13.66 19.15
N PRO A 303 -7.47 -14.54 20.07
CA PRO A 303 -7.95 -14.54 21.44
C PRO A 303 -7.90 -13.14 22.11
N ASP A 304 -7.07 -12.23 21.58
CA ASP A 304 -6.99 -10.83 22.02
C ASP A 304 -7.98 -9.88 21.31
N ASP A 305 -8.68 -10.33 20.26
CA ASP A 305 -9.72 -9.55 19.58
C ASP A 305 -11.01 -9.50 20.43
N GLU A 306 -11.66 -8.34 20.47
CA GLU A 306 -12.93 -8.22 21.20
C GLU A 306 -14.00 -9.15 20.60
N PRO A 307 -14.64 -10.04 21.40
CA PRO A 307 -15.63 -10.99 20.91
C PRO A 307 -16.78 -10.29 20.19
N GLY A 308 -17.05 -10.69 18.94
CA GLY A 308 -18.21 -10.22 18.18
C GLY A 308 -17.99 -8.98 17.31
N MET A 309 -16.75 -8.50 17.16
CA MET A 309 -16.48 -7.44 16.18
C MET A 309 -16.54 -7.99 14.74
N ASP A 310 -17.63 -7.67 14.04
CA ASP A 310 -17.70 -7.71 12.58
C ASP A 310 -16.87 -6.54 12.03
N LEU A 311 -15.55 -6.75 11.89
CA LEU A 311 -14.63 -5.73 11.42
C LEU A 311 -14.63 -5.72 9.90
N ARG A 312 -15.13 -4.62 9.35
CA ARG A 312 -14.97 -4.29 7.94
C ARG A 312 -13.78 -3.33 7.78
N CYS A 313 -12.91 -3.64 6.83
CA CYS A 313 -11.70 -2.86 6.55
C CYS A 313 -11.96 -1.77 5.51
N TRP A 314 -11.11 -0.74 5.51
CA TRP A 314 -11.04 0.25 4.43
C TRP A 314 -10.22 -0.30 3.25
N ASP A 315 -10.40 0.27 2.06
CA ASP A 315 -9.78 -0.21 0.82
C ASP A 315 -8.80 0.77 0.21
N ASN A 316 -9.02 2.05 0.47
CA ASN A 316 -8.27 3.10 -0.17
C ASN A 316 -8.13 4.34 0.72
N VAL A 317 -7.03 5.06 0.51
CA VAL A 317 -6.77 6.40 1.05
C VAL A 317 -6.64 7.34 -0.13
N HIS A 318 -7.39 8.44 -0.10
CA HIS A 318 -7.17 9.57 -1.01
C HIS A 318 -6.60 10.75 -0.21
N TRP A 319 -5.72 11.52 -0.85
CA TRP A 319 -5.01 12.64 -0.24
C TRP A 319 -4.90 13.81 -1.21
N TRP A 320 -5.25 15.03 -0.79
CA TRP A 320 -5.27 16.20 -1.67
C TRP A 320 -4.88 17.47 -0.91
N GLY A 321 -4.49 18.54 -1.62
CA GLY A 321 -4.30 19.85 -0.99
C GLY A 321 -5.65 20.46 -0.59
N ALA A 322 -5.78 20.99 0.63
CA ALA A 322 -7.07 21.49 1.11
C ALA A 322 -7.61 22.62 0.24
N ARG A 323 -8.82 22.48 -0.29
CA ARG A 323 -9.44 23.48 -1.20
C ARG A 323 -10.46 24.39 -0.49
N GLY A 324 -10.41 24.46 0.84
CA GLY A 324 -11.45 25.11 1.64
C GLY A 324 -12.74 24.27 1.67
N GLY A 325 -13.89 24.89 1.42
CA GLY A 325 -15.19 24.22 1.41
C GLY A 325 -15.47 23.34 0.18
N GLU A 326 -14.58 23.33 -0.81
CA GLU A 326 -14.67 22.47 -1.99
C GLU A 326 -13.97 21.13 -1.75
N LEU A 327 -14.63 20.03 -2.10
CA LEU A 327 -14.06 18.69 -2.03
C LEU A 327 -13.72 18.20 -3.43
N PRO A 328 -12.66 17.36 -3.57
CA PRO A 328 -12.42 16.72 -4.85
C PRO A 328 -13.53 15.74 -5.19
N SER A 329 -13.64 15.32 -6.45
CA SER A 329 -14.50 14.20 -6.86
C SER A 329 -14.01 12.87 -6.28
N ALA A 330 -14.90 11.91 -6.08
CA ALA A 330 -14.53 10.52 -5.74
C ALA A 330 -15.55 9.50 -6.30
N PRO A 331 -15.13 8.35 -6.86
CA PRO A 331 -13.74 7.93 -7.11
C PRO A 331 -13.04 8.81 -8.15
N GLY A 332 -11.71 8.76 -8.20
CA GLY A 332 -10.92 9.52 -9.18
C GLY A 332 -10.74 10.99 -8.87
N ALA A 333 -10.43 11.31 -7.61
CA ALA A 333 -10.08 12.67 -7.22
C ALA A 333 -8.96 13.21 -8.13
N PHE A 334 -9.27 14.22 -8.94
CA PHE A 334 -8.25 14.92 -9.71
C PHE A 334 -7.39 15.74 -8.77
N HIS A 335 -6.11 15.86 -9.13
CA HIS A 335 -5.16 16.60 -8.32
C HIS A 335 -5.11 16.10 -6.87
N ALA A 336 -4.87 14.79 -6.75
CA ALA A 336 -4.81 14.02 -5.52
C ALA A 336 -3.84 12.82 -5.66
N ALA A 337 -3.37 12.33 -4.52
CA ALA A 337 -2.67 11.06 -4.40
C ALA A 337 -3.62 9.97 -3.90
N HIS A 338 -3.59 8.81 -4.56
CA HIS A 338 -4.45 7.67 -4.26
C HIS A 338 -3.62 6.45 -3.88
N ILE A 339 -4.05 5.75 -2.85
CA ILE A 339 -3.45 4.52 -2.37
C ILE A 339 -4.57 3.50 -2.29
N HIS A 340 -4.46 2.43 -3.08
CA HIS A 340 -5.45 1.35 -3.13
C HIS A 340 -4.75 0.04 -2.85
N TRP A 341 -5.13 -0.72 -1.84
CA TRP A 341 -4.62 -2.10 -1.65
C TRP A 341 -5.67 -3.14 -2.04
N ARG A 342 -6.91 -2.70 -2.21
CA ARG A 342 -8.02 -3.47 -2.73
C ARG A 342 -8.82 -2.60 -3.66
N TRP A 343 -9.44 -3.27 -4.60
CA TRP A 343 -10.31 -2.60 -5.52
C TRP A 343 -11.20 -3.55 -6.30
N GLY A 344 -12.52 -3.36 -6.21
CA GLY A 344 -13.55 -4.07 -6.99
C GLY A 344 -13.52 -5.62 -6.88
N SER A 345 -14.67 -6.26 -6.66
CA SER A 345 -14.81 -7.72 -6.84
C SER A 345 -13.91 -8.65 -6.00
N ALA A 346 -13.36 -8.22 -4.85
CA ALA A 346 -12.87 -9.19 -3.85
C ALA A 346 -13.97 -10.21 -3.49
N SER A 347 -15.25 -9.84 -3.66
CA SER A 347 -16.38 -10.75 -3.50
C SER A 347 -16.59 -11.75 -4.64
N HIS A 348 -16.06 -11.56 -5.86
CA HIS A 348 -16.21 -12.60 -6.89
C HIS A 348 -15.38 -13.85 -6.54
N LEU A 349 -14.27 -13.63 -5.82
CA LEU A 349 -13.47 -14.64 -5.13
C LEU A 349 -14.10 -15.13 -3.82
N ALA A 350 -15.07 -14.41 -3.22
CA ALA A 350 -15.77 -14.88 -2.02
C ALA A 350 -17.07 -15.64 -2.34
N ALA A 351 -17.74 -15.31 -3.45
CA ALA A 351 -19.00 -15.92 -3.90
C ALA A 351 -18.78 -17.31 -4.55
N SER A 352 -17.56 -17.59 -5.01
CA SER A 352 -17.08 -18.92 -5.40
C SER A 352 -16.27 -19.61 -4.29
N GLY A 353 -16.30 -19.00 -3.08
CA GLY A 353 -15.39 -19.21 -1.96
C GLY A 353 -13.93 -18.91 -2.29
N PRO A 354 -13.10 -18.58 -1.29
CA PRO A 354 -11.72 -18.19 -1.56
C PRO A 354 -11.07 -19.35 -2.34
N PRO A 355 -10.47 -19.13 -3.52
CA PRO A 355 -9.98 -20.20 -4.38
C PRO A 355 -8.64 -20.73 -3.84
N PHE A 356 -8.63 -21.10 -2.56
CA PHE A 356 -7.57 -21.89 -1.99
C PHE A 356 -8.03 -23.34 -2.16
N GLU A 357 -7.78 -23.89 -3.34
CA GLU A 357 -7.83 -25.35 -3.47
C GLU A 357 -6.82 -25.94 -2.47
N PRO A 358 -7.24 -26.89 -1.60
CA PRO A 358 -6.44 -27.36 -0.46
C PRO A 358 -5.05 -27.92 -0.83
N ASP A 359 -4.87 -28.32 -2.08
CA ASP A 359 -3.66 -28.97 -2.59
C ASP A 359 -2.88 -28.12 -3.62
N THR A 360 -3.33 -26.90 -3.92
CA THR A 360 -2.72 -26.03 -4.93
C THR A 360 -2.62 -24.56 -4.48
N TRP A 361 -1.67 -24.26 -3.61
CA TRP A 361 -0.89 -23.03 -3.81
C TRP A 361 0.47 -23.44 -4.38
N PRO A 362 0.61 -23.58 -5.71
CA PRO A 362 1.86 -23.95 -6.34
C PRO A 362 2.77 -22.73 -6.40
N SER A 363 4.07 -22.95 -6.30
CA SER A 363 5.16 -21.97 -6.47
C SER A 363 5.16 -21.20 -7.80
N ASP A 364 4.18 -21.42 -8.67
CA ASP A 364 4.24 -21.11 -10.10
C ASP A 364 3.02 -20.30 -10.61
N LEU A 365 2.15 -19.79 -9.73
CA LEU A 365 0.97 -19.02 -10.18
C LEU A 365 0.76 -17.73 -9.39
N ALA A 366 1.19 -16.66 -10.04
CA ALA A 366 0.35 -15.51 -10.29
C ALA A 366 -1.13 -15.83 -10.37
N SER A 367 -1.98 -14.88 -9.96
CA SER A 367 -3.39 -14.91 -10.33
C SER A 367 -3.48 -15.28 -11.81
N LYS A 368 -4.06 -16.45 -12.12
CA LYS A 368 -4.47 -16.72 -13.49
C LYS A 368 -5.37 -15.54 -13.83
N LYS A 369 -4.95 -14.72 -14.80
CA LYS A 369 -5.81 -13.75 -15.47
C LYS A 369 -7.16 -14.42 -15.65
N THR A 370 -8.16 -14.02 -14.87
CA THR A 370 -9.53 -14.41 -15.13
C THR A 370 -9.90 -13.65 -16.40
N GLY A 371 -9.80 -14.35 -17.52
CA GLY A 371 -9.95 -13.76 -18.85
C GLY A 371 -11.29 -13.02 -18.98
N GLY A 372 -11.19 -11.72 -19.23
CA GLY A 372 -12.29 -10.84 -19.61
C GLY A 372 -11.77 -9.42 -19.68
N ALA A 373 -11.53 -8.91 -20.89
CA ALA A 373 -10.74 -7.72 -21.23
C ALA A 373 -11.24 -6.36 -20.68
N ILE A 374 -12.09 -6.32 -19.66
CA ILE A 374 -12.73 -5.09 -19.21
C ILE A 374 -12.35 -4.75 -17.76
N PHE A 375 -12.13 -5.74 -16.86
CA PHE A 375 -11.96 -5.44 -15.43
C PHE A 375 -11.16 -6.51 -14.66
N ASP A 376 -9.82 -6.39 -14.61
CA ASP A 376 -8.97 -7.22 -13.74
C ASP A 376 -8.96 -6.62 -12.33
N PHE A 377 -9.80 -7.13 -11.41
CA PHE A 377 -9.95 -6.61 -10.05
C PHE A 377 -9.63 -7.70 -8.99
N SER A 378 -8.55 -7.53 -8.22
CA SER A 378 -8.07 -8.47 -7.17
C SER A 378 -7.33 -7.68 -6.09
N PRO A 379 -7.19 -8.17 -4.83
CA PRO A 379 -6.26 -7.59 -3.86
C PRO A 379 -4.90 -7.35 -4.51
N LEU A 380 -4.39 -6.12 -4.35
CA LEU A 380 -3.17 -5.66 -5.01
C LEU A 380 -1.94 -6.02 -4.15
N VAL A 381 -1.85 -7.29 -3.75
CA VAL A 381 -0.82 -7.84 -2.85
C VAL A 381 0.06 -8.86 -3.56
N ASP A 382 1.25 -9.11 -3.01
CA ASP A 382 2.17 -10.11 -3.54
C ASP A 382 1.64 -11.53 -3.24
N PRO A 383 1.47 -12.40 -4.24
CA PRO A 383 0.93 -13.74 -4.05
C PRO A 383 1.86 -14.66 -3.25
N SER A 384 3.17 -14.39 -3.20
CA SER A 384 4.10 -15.14 -2.34
C SER A 384 3.81 -14.94 -0.85
N ILE A 385 3.11 -13.86 -0.51
CA ILE A 385 2.83 -13.44 0.86
C ILE A 385 1.35 -13.05 1.00
N PHE A 386 0.46 -13.96 0.57
CA PHE A 386 -0.99 -13.75 0.49
C PHE A 386 -1.63 -13.27 1.80
N SER A 387 -1.07 -13.64 2.96
CA SER A 387 -1.58 -13.24 4.26
C SER A 387 -0.90 -11.97 4.77
N GLN A 388 -1.50 -10.82 4.46
CA GLN A 388 -1.05 -9.52 4.93
C GLN A 388 -2.08 -8.83 5.82
N THR A 389 -1.63 -8.22 6.90
CA THR A 389 -2.42 -7.24 7.65
C THR A 389 -1.91 -5.85 7.29
N ILE A 390 -2.77 -5.04 6.70
CA ILE A 390 -2.50 -3.64 6.39
C ILE A 390 -3.14 -2.77 7.46
N ARG A 391 -2.34 -1.87 8.04
CA ARG A 391 -2.82 -0.86 9.00
C ARG A 391 -2.50 0.52 8.45
N VAL A 392 -3.42 1.44 8.64
CA VAL A 392 -3.23 2.84 8.30
C VAL A 392 -3.52 3.71 9.51
N ALA A 393 -2.75 4.77 9.67
CA ALA A 393 -3.12 5.86 10.55
C ALA A 393 -2.86 7.19 9.85
N ILE A 394 -3.81 8.11 9.95
CA ILE A 394 -3.64 9.48 9.50
C ILE A 394 -3.67 10.30 10.77
N VAL A 395 -2.61 11.07 10.99
CA VAL A 395 -2.39 11.79 12.25
C VAL A 395 -1.81 13.17 11.98
N VAL A 396 -2.00 14.11 12.91
CA VAL A 396 -1.33 15.41 12.88
C VAL A 396 0.15 15.18 13.14
N ASN A 397 0.98 15.65 12.21
CA ASN A 397 2.42 15.69 12.31
C ASN A 397 2.82 16.54 13.52
N SER A 398 3.28 15.89 14.58
CA SER A 398 3.74 16.53 15.79
C SER A 398 5.23 16.31 15.97
N PRO A 399 5.94 17.18 16.72
CA PRO A 399 7.35 16.97 17.02
C PRO A 399 7.67 15.63 17.70
N GLN A 400 6.66 15.01 18.33
CA GLN A 400 6.78 13.69 18.96
C GLN A 400 6.70 12.53 17.96
N LEU A 401 6.17 12.78 16.76
CA LEU A 401 5.99 11.82 15.66
C LEU A 401 6.86 12.15 14.43
N ASP A 402 7.76 13.13 14.57
CA ASP A 402 8.65 13.60 13.50
C ASP A 402 9.98 12.84 13.51
N PRO A 403 10.29 12.05 12.45
CA PRO A 403 11.53 11.28 12.36
C PRO A 403 12.79 12.11 12.12
N ASP A 404 12.67 13.41 11.87
CA ASP A 404 13.82 14.31 11.85
C ASP A 404 14.16 14.85 13.27
N LEU A 405 13.22 14.73 14.22
CA LEU A 405 13.37 15.20 15.61
C LEU A 405 13.50 14.06 16.63
N LYS A 406 13.15 12.84 16.24
CA LYS A 406 13.17 11.64 17.06
C LYS A 406 13.98 10.55 16.38
N ARG A 407 14.58 9.66 17.19
CA ARG A 407 15.22 8.47 16.62
C ARG A 407 14.12 7.54 16.11
N PRO A 408 14.33 6.82 15.00
CA PRO A 408 13.31 5.91 14.47
C PRO A 408 12.80 4.89 15.51
N GLU A 409 13.66 4.42 16.43
CA GLU A 409 13.27 3.50 17.51
C GLU A 409 12.26 4.12 18.50
N ASP A 410 12.29 5.44 18.68
CA ASP A 410 11.36 6.16 19.57
C ASP A 410 9.99 6.39 18.91
N LEU A 411 9.88 6.05 17.62
CA LEU A 411 8.71 6.23 16.75
C LEU A 411 8.03 4.90 16.40
N THR A 412 8.35 3.85 17.13
CA THR A 412 7.88 2.50 16.86
C THR A 412 7.31 1.90 18.13
N GLU A 413 6.00 1.63 18.13
CA GLU A 413 5.36 0.81 19.15
C GLU A 413 4.72 -0.39 18.46
N ASP A 414 4.67 -1.50 19.18
CA ASP A 414 4.06 -2.72 18.66
C ASP A 414 2.56 -2.49 18.40
N ASP A 415 1.91 -1.87 19.38
CA ASP A 415 0.55 -1.38 19.25
C ASP A 415 0.58 0.09 18.84
N TRP A 416 0.15 0.38 17.61
CA TRP A 416 -0.02 1.75 17.14
C TRP A 416 -1.03 2.53 17.98
N LYS A 417 -1.98 1.85 18.65
CA LYS A 417 -2.77 2.52 19.69
C LYS A 417 -1.79 3.10 20.71
N SER A 418 -0.84 2.38 21.27
CA SER A 418 0.13 2.98 22.22
C SER A 418 0.98 4.12 21.64
N LEU A 419 1.33 4.08 20.35
CA LEU A 419 2.05 5.18 19.69
C LEU A 419 1.21 6.46 19.59
N PHE A 420 -0.10 6.30 19.33
CA PHE A 420 -1.03 7.40 19.06
C PHE A 420 -1.98 7.75 20.25
N HIS A 421 -2.19 6.84 21.19
CA HIS A 421 -3.07 6.84 22.37
C HIS A 421 -2.24 7.03 23.66
N PRO A 422 -2.87 7.04 24.85
CA PRO A 422 -3.24 8.18 25.65
C PRO A 422 -2.15 8.74 26.60
N ALA A 423 -0.91 8.23 26.60
CA ALA A 423 0.17 8.86 27.38
C ALA A 423 0.69 10.16 26.73
N ARG A 424 0.46 10.31 25.43
CA ARG A 424 0.91 11.47 24.63
C ARG A 424 -0.24 12.31 24.04
N ARG A 425 -1.40 11.69 23.73
CA ARG A 425 -2.59 12.32 23.13
C ARG A 425 -3.89 11.60 23.55
N PRO A 426 -4.62 12.07 24.59
CA PRO A 426 -5.73 11.31 25.18
C PRO A 426 -6.99 11.23 24.30
N ARG A 427 -7.09 12.02 23.23
CA ARG A 427 -8.19 12.03 22.26
C ARG A 427 -7.62 12.29 20.86
N PRO A 428 -8.26 11.77 19.80
CA PRO A 428 -7.89 12.14 18.42
C PRO A 428 -7.93 13.65 18.24
N PHE A 429 -6.91 14.22 17.64
CA PHE A 429 -6.93 15.65 17.31
C PHE A 429 -7.89 15.91 16.16
N PRO A 430 -8.73 16.97 16.24
CA PRO A 430 -9.51 17.40 15.09
C PRO A 430 -8.56 17.89 13.99
N TYR A 431 -8.86 17.56 12.74
CA TYR A 431 -8.23 18.22 11.61
C TYR A 431 -8.92 19.57 11.42
N GLY A 432 -8.21 20.66 11.69
CA GLY A 432 -8.60 21.96 11.16
C GLY A 432 -8.50 21.98 9.63
N GLU A 433 -9.04 23.02 9.00
CA GLU A 433 -8.76 23.29 7.59
C GLU A 433 -7.26 23.54 7.42
N GLY A 434 -6.55 22.51 6.93
CA GLY A 434 -5.12 22.59 6.67
C GLY A 434 -4.24 22.41 7.91
N GLU A 435 -4.42 21.31 8.64
CA GLU A 435 -3.41 20.81 9.60
C GLU A 435 -2.31 20.00 8.90
N ASP A 436 -1.08 20.06 9.40
CA ASP A 436 0.05 19.30 8.85
C ASP A 436 -0.14 17.83 9.23
N ILE A 437 -0.69 17.02 8.32
CA ILE A 437 -1.00 15.61 8.56
C ILE A 437 0.00 14.68 7.88
N VAL A 438 0.17 13.48 8.44
CA VAL A 438 1.05 12.42 7.93
C VAL A 438 0.31 11.09 7.89
N LEU A 439 0.62 10.28 6.87
CA LEU A 439 0.15 8.92 6.75
C LEU A 439 1.20 7.96 7.32
N TRP A 440 0.78 7.15 8.28
CA TRP A 440 1.47 5.95 8.70
C TRP A 440 0.83 4.76 8.00
N TYR A 441 1.67 3.93 7.39
CA TYR A 441 1.22 2.75 6.67
C TYR A 441 2.04 1.55 7.13
N SER A 442 1.39 0.46 7.51
CA SER A 442 2.08 -0.75 7.97
C SER A 442 1.59 -1.95 7.19
N THR A 443 2.52 -2.79 6.78
CA THR A 443 2.21 -4.11 6.20
C THR A 443 2.90 -5.17 7.03
N GLU A 444 2.09 -6.02 7.66
CA GLU A 444 2.55 -7.21 8.36
C GLU A 444 2.27 -8.44 7.54
N VAL A 445 3.30 -9.20 7.24
CA VAL A 445 3.23 -10.50 6.57
C VAL A 445 3.27 -11.60 7.61
N LEU A 446 2.21 -12.40 7.66
CA LEU A 446 2.13 -13.55 8.54
C LEU A 446 2.74 -14.76 7.82
N GLN A 447 3.71 -15.41 8.45
CA GLN A 447 4.33 -16.61 7.88
C GLN A 447 3.35 -17.79 7.84
N GLN A 448 2.38 -17.80 8.76
CA GLN A 448 1.33 -18.81 8.81
C GLN A 448 0.00 -18.25 9.27
N VAL A 449 -1.08 -18.72 8.67
CA VAL A 449 -2.45 -18.44 9.11
C VAL A 449 -3.26 -19.72 9.15
N ALA A 450 -3.90 -19.92 10.30
CA ALA A 450 -4.96 -20.91 10.46
C ALA A 450 -6.24 -20.37 9.81
N GLY A 451 -6.84 -21.15 8.91
CA GLY A 451 -8.10 -20.81 8.27
C GLY A 451 -9.09 -21.98 8.31
N TYR A 452 -10.35 -21.66 8.09
CA TYR A 452 -11.41 -22.66 7.92
C TYR A 452 -11.41 -23.15 6.47
N ALA A 453 -11.53 -24.46 6.23
CA ALA A 453 -11.90 -24.96 4.92
C ALA A 453 -13.36 -24.55 4.68
N VAL A 454 -13.59 -23.72 3.67
CA VAL A 454 -14.93 -23.43 3.20
C VAL A 454 -15.30 -24.54 2.23
N ASN A 455 -16.32 -25.34 2.56
CA ASN A 455 -16.84 -26.32 1.61
C ASN A 455 -17.66 -25.58 0.54
N LEU A 456 -17.11 -25.52 -0.68
CA LEU A 456 -17.63 -24.72 -1.80
C LEU A 456 -18.94 -25.27 -2.39
N ASP A 457 -19.30 -26.52 -2.06
CA ASP A 457 -20.52 -27.17 -2.57
C ASP A 457 -21.80 -26.62 -1.94
N LEU A 458 -21.70 -25.91 -0.82
CA LEU A 458 -22.82 -25.25 -0.18
C LEU A 458 -22.85 -23.81 -0.67
N GLY A 459 -23.78 -23.50 -1.58
CA GLY A 459 -23.96 -22.14 -2.09
C GLY A 459 -24.06 -21.08 -0.96
N PRO A 460 -23.89 -19.78 -1.29
CA PRO A 460 -23.61 -18.69 -0.34
C PRO A 460 -24.66 -18.41 0.75
N ARG A 461 -25.72 -19.21 0.87
CA ARG A 461 -26.80 -19.04 1.84
C ARG A 461 -26.77 -20.00 3.04
N ASP A 462 -25.94 -21.05 3.03
CA ASP A 462 -25.97 -22.09 4.07
C ASP A 462 -24.59 -22.46 4.64
N VAL A 463 -23.65 -21.49 4.72
CA VAL A 463 -22.47 -21.67 5.57
C VAL A 463 -22.90 -21.50 7.02
N SER A 464 -23.54 -22.53 7.58
CA SER A 464 -23.82 -22.55 9.02
C SER A 464 -22.47 -22.44 9.74
N LEU A 465 -22.33 -21.40 10.56
CA LEU A 465 -21.15 -21.10 11.40
C LEU A 465 -20.82 -22.21 12.43
N ALA A 466 -21.44 -23.39 12.33
CA ALA A 466 -21.50 -24.41 13.36
C ALA A 466 -20.31 -25.39 13.35
N SER A 467 -19.51 -25.48 12.28
CA SER A 467 -18.28 -26.29 12.27
C SER A 467 -17.04 -25.40 12.09
N ARG A 468 -16.68 -24.63 13.14
CA ARG A 468 -15.44 -23.84 13.21
C ARG A 468 -14.22 -24.71 13.55
N ASP A 469 -14.08 -25.87 12.92
CA ASP A 469 -12.83 -26.61 13.03
C ASP A 469 -11.82 -25.95 12.09
N VAL A 470 -10.71 -25.49 12.65
CA VAL A 470 -9.55 -25.05 11.86
C VAL A 470 -9.04 -26.29 11.13
N THR A 471 -9.35 -26.41 9.86
CA THR A 471 -8.98 -27.60 9.09
C THR A 471 -7.63 -27.42 8.40
N HIS A 472 -7.19 -26.19 8.09
CA HIS A 472 -6.01 -25.94 7.26
C HIS A 472 -5.10 -24.83 7.77
N LEU A 473 -3.79 -25.03 7.55
CA LEU A 473 -2.72 -24.09 7.89
C LEU A 473 -2.06 -23.63 6.59
N TYR A 474 -2.25 -22.37 6.24
CA TYR A 474 -1.64 -21.76 5.07
C TYR A 474 -0.28 -21.17 5.45
N ARG A 475 0.71 -21.24 4.55
CA ARG A 475 2.08 -20.74 4.78
C ARG A 475 2.48 -19.76 3.69
N ALA A 476 2.95 -18.59 4.07
CA ALA A 476 3.57 -17.65 3.15
C ALA A 476 5.00 -18.10 2.80
N ASP A 477 5.52 -17.62 1.68
CA ASP A 477 6.90 -17.83 1.30
C ASP A 477 7.87 -17.11 2.26
N ARG A 478 9.12 -17.57 2.21
CA ARG A 478 10.24 -16.97 2.95
C ARG A 478 10.75 -15.66 2.35
N GLN A 479 10.14 -15.21 1.26
CA GLN A 479 10.47 -13.96 0.58
C GLN A 479 9.20 -13.37 -0.01
N GLY A 480 9.21 -12.05 -0.25
CA GLY A 480 8.09 -11.35 -0.87
C GLY A 480 8.30 -9.85 -0.88
N THR A 481 7.38 -9.14 -1.52
CA THR A 481 7.43 -7.69 -1.71
C THR A 481 6.17 -7.04 -1.14
N VAL A 482 6.35 -6.08 -0.23
CA VAL A 482 5.23 -5.36 0.38
C VAL A 482 5.00 -3.99 -0.29
N PHE A 483 3.80 -3.44 -0.11
CA PHE A 483 3.37 -2.15 -0.70
C PHE A 483 3.42 -2.14 -2.25
N LEU A 484 3.07 -3.27 -2.88
CA LEU A 484 3.12 -3.42 -4.34
C LEU A 484 2.20 -2.46 -5.10
N HIS A 485 1.03 -2.17 -4.54
CA HIS A 485 0.04 -1.31 -5.18
C HIS A 485 0.53 0.12 -5.46
N GLY A 486 1.53 0.60 -4.71
CA GLY A 486 2.07 1.94 -4.87
C GLY A 486 1.07 3.05 -4.55
N ILE A 487 1.39 4.23 -5.07
CA ILE A 487 0.67 5.49 -4.92
C ILE A 487 0.51 6.10 -6.30
N PHE A 488 -0.73 6.47 -6.65
CA PHE A 488 -1.07 7.12 -7.90
C PHE A 488 -1.21 8.62 -7.64
N PHE A 489 -0.46 9.44 -8.36
CA PHE A 489 -0.51 10.88 -8.26
C PHE A 489 -1.08 11.47 -9.54
N ALA A 490 -2.38 11.71 -9.55
CA ALA A 490 -3.05 12.47 -10.58
C ALA A 490 -2.92 13.95 -10.21
N HIS A 491 -2.29 14.77 -11.04
CA HIS A 491 -2.09 16.20 -10.75
C HIS A 491 -2.66 17.13 -11.82
N ASP A 492 -3.19 16.58 -12.91
CA ASP A 492 -3.92 17.35 -13.91
C ASP A 492 -5.23 17.92 -13.40
N ALA A 493 -5.73 18.91 -14.14
CA ALA A 493 -7.08 19.43 -13.98
C ALA A 493 -8.14 18.34 -14.20
N GLU A 494 -9.25 18.48 -13.49
CA GLU A 494 -10.46 17.74 -13.83
C GLU A 494 -10.91 18.14 -15.24
N PRO A 495 -11.08 17.18 -16.16
CA PRO A 495 -11.50 17.48 -17.52
C PRO A 495 -12.91 18.09 -17.47
N ASP A 496 -13.16 19.00 -18.40
CA ASP A 496 -14.48 19.61 -18.53
C ASP A 496 -15.54 18.49 -18.68
N PRO A 497 -16.58 18.45 -17.81
CA PRO A 497 -17.59 17.41 -17.84
C PRO A 497 -18.36 17.31 -19.15
N SER A 498 -18.28 18.31 -20.04
CA SER A 498 -18.82 18.26 -21.41
C SER A 498 -18.02 17.36 -22.37
N TYR A 499 -16.76 17.03 -22.06
CA TYR A 499 -15.87 16.21 -22.89
C TYR A 499 -15.86 14.73 -22.50
N VAL A 500 -16.40 14.35 -21.34
CA VAL A 500 -16.40 12.96 -20.88
C VAL A 500 -17.67 12.27 -21.40
N THR A 501 -17.60 11.76 -22.63
CA THR A 501 -18.69 10.98 -23.21
C THR A 501 -18.83 9.65 -22.44
N ASN A 502 -19.90 9.55 -21.63
CA ASN A 502 -20.52 8.32 -21.08
C ASN A 502 -20.04 7.74 -19.72
N PHE A 503 -19.08 8.33 -19.01
CA PHE A 503 -18.79 7.95 -17.61
C PHE A 503 -18.60 9.20 -16.75
N SER A 504 -19.47 9.44 -15.76
CA SER A 504 -19.22 10.52 -14.79
C SER A 504 -18.02 10.16 -13.92
N LEU A 505 -17.02 11.03 -13.92
CA LEU A 505 -15.81 10.89 -13.11
C LEU A 505 -16.12 11.38 -11.69
N GLY A 506 -16.31 10.44 -10.77
CA GLY A 506 -16.56 10.70 -9.35
C GLY A 506 -17.87 11.43 -9.01
N SER A 507 -18.09 11.61 -7.71
CA SER A 507 -19.18 12.39 -7.11
C SER A 507 -18.64 13.33 -6.04
N ASN A 508 -19.26 14.52 -5.96
CA ASN A 508 -19.05 15.53 -4.90
C ASN A 508 -20.21 15.53 -3.90
N GLU A 509 -21.09 14.52 -3.95
CA GLU A 509 -22.30 14.49 -3.14
C GLU A 509 -21.99 14.51 -1.66
N LYS A 510 -22.76 15.34 -0.93
CA LYS A 510 -22.68 15.42 0.53
C LYS A 510 -23.00 14.10 1.24
N ALA A 511 -23.66 13.17 0.56
CA ALA A 511 -23.92 11.84 1.07
C ALA A 511 -22.63 11.02 1.33
N TYR A 512 -21.51 11.37 0.70
CA TYR A 512 -20.20 10.73 0.92
C TYR A 512 -19.33 11.45 1.95
N TRP A 513 -19.91 12.41 2.68
CA TRP A 513 -19.25 13.03 3.82
C TRP A 513 -19.37 12.09 5.01
N PRO A 514 -18.57 12.27 6.08
CA PRO A 514 -18.79 11.53 7.32
C PRO A 514 -20.28 11.54 7.69
N ARG A 515 -20.89 10.36 7.89
CA ARG A 515 -22.36 10.16 8.03
C ARG A 515 -22.99 11.15 9.01
N SER A 516 -22.24 11.54 10.03
CA SER A 516 -22.51 12.76 10.79
C SER A 516 -21.20 13.33 11.36
N ALA A 517 -20.84 14.55 10.97
CA ALA A 517 -19.73 15.27 11.60
C ALA A 517 -19.91 15.39 13.12
N VAL A 518 -21.16 15.52 13.57
CA VAL A 518 -21.52 15.54 14.99
C VAL A 518 -21.24 14.18 15.63
N GLU A 519 -21.55 13.06 14.97
CA GLU A 519 -21.29 11.71 15.49
C GLU A 519 -19.80 11.38 15.57
N VAL A 520 -19.02 11.74 14.54
CA VAL A 520 -17.57 11.57 14.57
C VAL A 520 -16.97 12.43 15.69
N ALA A 521 -17.46 13.66 15.85
CA ALA A 521 -17.02 14.58 16.90
C ALA A 521 -17.45 14.16 18.31
N THR A 522 -18.60 13.52 18.50
CA THR A 522 -19.06 13.04 19.82
C THR A 522 -18.40 11.73 20.20
N SER A 523 -18.11 10.85 19.22
CA SER A 523 -17.49 9.56 19.49
C SER A 523 -16.00 9.66 19.85
N GLN A 524 -15.25 10.61 19.27
CA GLN A 524 -13.82 10.86 19.52
C GLN A 524 -12.96 9.59 19.57
N ARG A 525 -13.22 8.63 18.68
CA ARG A 525 -12.50 7.35 18.63
C ARG A 525 -11.33 7.43 17.65
N TRP A 526 -10.19 6.89 18.07
CA TRP A 526 -9.04 6.67 17.19
C TRP A 526 -9.34 5.57 16.17
N PHE A 527 -9.94 4.47 16.61
CA PHE A 527 -10.28 3.36 15.74
C PHE A 527 -11.56 3.64 14.95
N ARG A 528 -11.47 3.59 13.61
CA ARG A 528 -12.61 3.75 12.70
C ARG A 528 -12.73 2.51 11.80
N PRO A 529 -13.64 1.56 12.07
CA PRO A 529 -13.97 0.53 11.10
C PRO A 529 -14.72 1.14 9.90
N ALA A 530 -14.75 0.45 8.78
CA ALA A 530 -15.60 0.85 7.65
C ALA A 530 -17.05 0.43 7.95
N GLU A 531 -17.93 1.36 8.30
CA GLU A 531 -19.32 1.08 8.72
C GLU A 531 -20.36 1.06 7.59
#